data_AF-A0A7C1JJC0-F1
#
_entry.id   AF-A0A7C1JJC0-F1
#
_cell.length_a   1.000
_cell.length_b   1.000
_cell.length_c   1.000
_cell.angle_alpha   90.00
_cell.angle_beta   90.00
_cell.angle_gamma   90.00
#
_symmetry.space_group_name_H-M   'P 1'
#
loop_
_entity.id
_entity.type
_entity.pdbx_description
1 polymer ?
#
loop_
_entity_poly.entity_id
_entity_poly.type
_entity_poly.pdbx_seq_one_letter_code
_entity_poly.pdbx_strand_id
1 'polypeptide(L)'
;MNCPFCNHNKARRREYLRQKQLMRYKCTVCGREFKVAEEFVSMRHIRRPLINCLNCGKETSNPKFCSRSCFVSYSNRAAPKRKAKPKTCKHCGVQIPRGRSVCDDCNPSYVDWTKRTIGDIRKITPYQVNAMIRDGARQVFKRSEQPRICRNCGYSKHVEICHIRGISTFPDDTPVSVINDPSNLVALCPNCHWEFDHGLLTL
;
A
#
# COMPACT_ATOMS: atom_id res chain seq x y z
N MET A 1 7.56 22.67 57.58
CA MET A 1 6.69 21.58 58.07
C MET A 1 6.72 21.58 59.58
N ASN A 2 5.55 21.62 60.23
CA ASN A 2 5.46 21.68 61.69
C ASN A 2 5.79 20.32 62.31
N CYS A 3 6.52 20.32 63.43
CA CYS A 3 6.72 19.11 64.19
C CYS A 3 5.39 18.68 64.85
N PRO A 4 4.91 17.45 64.64
CA PRO A 4 3.62 17.00 65.21
C PRO A 4 3.62 16.94 66.75
N PHE A 5 4.78 17.01 67.39
CA PHE A 5 4.92 16.90 68.84
C PHE A 5 5.06 18.24 69.57
N CYS A 6 5.50 19.30 68.88
CA CYS A 6 5.67 20.62 69.51
C CYS A 6 5.14 21.78 68.65
N ASN A 7 4.56 21.48 67.49
CA ASN A 7 3.99 22.39 66.49
C ASN A 7 4.90 23.52 65.97
N HIS A 8 6.19 23.51 66.31
CA HIS A 8 7.15 24.50 65.80
C HIS A 8 7.57 24.17 64.35
N ASN A 9 7.65 25.20 63.50
CA ASN A 9 8.02 25.08 62.08
C ASN A 9 9.55 25.09 61.85
N LYS A 10 10.28 24.26 62.62
CA LYS A 10 11.74 24.14 62.52
C LYS A 10 12.16 22.67 62.50
N ALA A 11 11.70 21.93 61.49
CA ALA A 11 12.13 20.55 61.24
C ALA A 11 13.13 20.50 60.07
N ARG A 12 14.29 19.86 60.28
CA ARG A 12 15.28 19.61 59.21
C ARG A 12 15.11 18.21 58.64
N ARG A 13 15.11 18.11 57.30
CA ARG A 13 15.11 16.84 56.57
C ARG A 13 16.43 16.12 56.82
N ARG A 14 16.39 14.83 57.16
CA ARG A 14 17.60 14.03 57.43
C ARG A 14 17.88 13.01 56.34
N GLU A 15 16.89 12.21 55.97
CA GLU A 15 17.12 11.03 55.13
C GLU A 15 15.84 10.60 54.42
N TYR A 16 15.99 10.07 53.20
CA TYR A 16 14.90 9.46 52.43
C TYR A 16 14.98 7.93 52.49
N LEU A 17 13.94 7.31 53.04
CA LEU A 17 13.81 5.85 53.06
C LEU A 17 13.10 5.36 51.80
N ARG A 18 13.87 5.12 50.73
CA ARG A 18 13.37 4.63 49.42
C ARG A 18 12.42 3.43 49.54
N GLN A 19 12.74 2.46 50.40
CA GLN A 19 11.95 1.23 50.56
C GLN A 19 10.53 1.45 51.10
N LYS A 20 10.28 2.56 51.80
CA LYS A 20 8.98 2.84 52.44
C LYS A 20 8.32 4.13 51.93
N GLN A 21 8.94 4.82 50.96
CA GLN A 21 8.53 6.16 50.50
C GLN A 21 8.28 7.18 51.63
N LEU A 22 9.07 7.09 52.71
CA LEU A 22 8.95 7.97 53.88
C LEU A 22 10.15 8.92 53.95
N MET A 23 9.87 10.18 54.27
CA MET A 23 10.89 11.18 54.60
C MET A 23 11.05 11.27 56.12
N ARG A 24 12.31 11.18 56.61
CA ARG A 24 12.63 11.39 58.03
C ARG A 24 12.99 12.85 58.29
N TYR A 25 12.39 13.41 59.33
CA TYR A 25 12.66 14.76 59.82
C TYR A 25 13.09 14.72 61.29
N LYS A 26 13.98 15.64 61.68
CA LYS A 26 14.30 15.91 63.09
C LYS A 26 13.91 17.33 63.44
N CYS A 27 13.13 17.51 64.49
CA CYS A 27 12.83 18.85 65.01
C CYS A 27 14.08 19.44 65.66
N THR A 28 14.44 20.67 65.30
CA THR A 28 15.58 21.35 65.90
C THR A 28 15.23 22.02 67.23
N VAL A 29 13.96 22.03 67.62
CA VAL A 29 13.48 22.60 68.90
C VAL A 29 13.35 21.52 69.96
N CYS A 30 12.55 20.47 69.72
CA CYS A 30 12.35 19.40 70.69
C CYS A 30 13.26 18.16 70.48
N GLY A 31 14.09 18.16 69.43
CA GLY A 31 15.02 17.07 69.14
C GLY A 31 14.37 15.77 68.63
N ARG A 32 13.03 15.65 68.65
CA ARG A 32 12.33 14.42 68.25
C ARG A 32 12.37 14.18 66.75
N GLU A 33 12.47 12.91 66.38
CA GLU A 33 12.40 12.45 64.99
C GLU A 33 10.99 11.99 64.63
N PHE A 34 10.55 12.29 63.41
CA PHE A 34 9.25 11.85 62.88
C PHE A 34 9.32 11.54 61.38
N LYS A 35 8.35 10.77 60.90
CA LYS A 35 8.26 10.31 59.50
C LYS A 35 7.01 10.90 58.85
N VAL A 36 7.14 11.30 57.59
CA VAL A 36 6.02 11.81 56.79
C VAL A 36 6.00 11.04 55.48
N ALA A 37 4.83 10.54 55.08
CA ALA A 37 4.62 10.02 53.74
C ALA A 37 4.55 11.19 52.75
N GLU A 38 5.38 11.18 51.71
CA GLU A 38 5.12 12.04 50.57
C GLU A 38 3.97 11.42 49.78
N GLU A 39 2.85 12.13 49.66
CA GLU A 39 1.88 11.85 48.61
C GLU A 39 2.58 12.15 47.26
N PHE A 40 3.15 11.11 46.67
CA PHE A 40 3.74 11.19 45.35
C PHE A 40 2.62 11.45 44.34
N VAL A 41 2.38 12.70 43.95
CA VAL A 41 1.66 12.98 42.69
C VAL A 41 2.54 12.40 41.60
N SER A 42 2.14 11.24 41.05
CA SER A 42 2.91 10.57 40.02
C SER A 42 3.06 11.54 38.83
N MET A 43 4.27 12.03 38.58
CA MET A 43 4.62 12.70 37.32
C MET A 43 4.64 11.73 36.12
N ARG A 44 4.03 10.54 36.25
CA ARG A 44 4.01 9.50 35.21
C ARG A 44 2.94 9.69 34.14
N HIS A 45 2.19 10.79 34.15
CA HIS A 45 1.08 11.01 33.21
C HIS A 45 1.07 12.39 32.54
N ILE A 46 2.23 13.00 32.28
CA ILE A 46 2.26 13.99 31.19
C ILE A 46 2.11 13.19 29.90
N ARG A 47 0.88 13.12 29.38
CA ARG A 47 0.60 12.53 28.07
C ARG A 47 1.47 13.29 27.06
N ARG A 48 2.47 12.62 26.48
CA ARG A 48 3.26 13.19 25.40
C ARG A 48 2.31 13.59 24.26
N PRO A 49 2.51 14.78 23.66
CA PRO A 49 1.68 15.20 22.54
C PRO A 49 1.74 14.14 21.44
N LEU A 50 0.58 13.78 20.91
CA LEU A 50 0.49 12.91 19.74
C LEU A 50 1.05 13.67 18.54
N ILE A 51 1.91 13.01 17.78
CA ILE A 51 2.45 13.52 16.53
C ILE A 51 2.24 12.51 15.42
N ASN A 52 2.30 12.97 14.17
CA ASN A 52 2.12 12.10 13.02
C ASN A 52 3.42 11.37 12.66
N CYS A 53 3.32 10.06 12.44
CA CYS A 53 4.42 9.22 11.97
C CYS A 53 4.90 9.69 10.60
N LEU A 54 6.19 9.98 10.46
CA LEU A 54 6.80 10.43 9.20
C LEU A 54 6.70 9.42 8.04
N ASN A 55 6.39 8.15 8.34
CA ASN A 55 6.29 7.09 7.33
C ASN A 55 4.86 6.83 6.83
N CYS A 56 3.87 6.84 7.74
CA CYS A 56 2.50 6.40 7.45
C CYS A 56 1.42 7.41 7.85
N GLY A 57 1.80 8.54 8.45
CA GLY A 57 0.89 9.61 8.86
C GLY A 57 0.06 9.34 10.12
N LYS A 58 0.09 8.11 10.68
CA LYS A 58 -0.70 7.78 11.88
C LYS A 58 -0.20 8.52 13.11
N GLU A 59 -1.15 8.97 13.95
CA GLU A 59 -0.87 9.56 15.25
C GLU A 59 -0.13 8.59 16.17
N THR A 60 0.87 9.09 16.88
CA THR A 60 1.69 8.31 17.79
C THR A 60 2.26 9.16 18.91
N SER A 61 2.45 8.54 20.08
CA SER A 61 3.18 9.12 21.21
C SER A 61 4.71 9.03 21.07
N ASN A 62 5.19 8.37 20.00
CA ASN A 62 6.61 8.22 19.69
C ASN A 62 7.10 9.44 18.87
N PRO A 63 8.24 10.08 19.24
CA PRO A 63 8.73 11.32 18.62
C PRO A 63 8.94 11.37 17.10
N LYS A 64 8.93 10.25 16.36
CA LYS A 64 9.09 10.29 14.88
C LYS A 64 8.31 9.22 14.11
N PHE A 65 8.21 8.01 14.65
CA PHE A 65 7.62 6.86 13.95
C PHE A 65 6.75 6.03 14.89
N CYS A 66 5.60 5.57 14.41
CA CYS A 66 4.70 4.75 15.23
C CYS A 66 5.25 3.34 15.54
N SER A 67 6.26 2.88 14.78
CA SER A 67 6.86 1.56 14.94
C SER A 67 8.28 1.50 14.38
N ARG A 68 9.05 0.48 14.78
CA ARG A 68 10.34 0.14 14.16
C ARG A 68 10.22 -0.13 12.67
N SER A 69 9.13 -0.76 12.22
CA SER A 69 8.88 -1.02 10.80
C SER A 69 8.69 0.26 9.99
N CYS A 70 8.02 1.27 10.56
CA CYS A 70 7.88 2.59 9.93
C CYS A 70 9.21 3.31 9.83
N PHE A 71 10.03 3.28 10.89
CA PHE A 71 11.37 3.84 10.86
C PHE A 71 12.25 3.20 9.77
N VAL A 72 12.26 1.86 9.68
CA VAL A 72 13.04 1.12 8.69
C VAL A 72 12.57 1.44 7.27
N SER A 73 11.26 1.44 7.03
CA SER A 73 10.68 1.73 5.70
C SER A 73 10.97 3.15 5.24
N TYR A 74 10.89 4.12 6.16
CA TYR A 74 11.26 5.50 5.86
C TYR A 74 12.75 5.62 5.55
N SER A 75 13.62 5.06 6.41
CA SER A 75 15.07 5.16 6.27
C SER A 75 15.57 4.51 4.98
N ASN A 76 15.04 3.34 4.62
CA ASN A 76 15.38 2.63 3.39
C ASN A 76 15.00 3.40 2.12
N ARG A 77 13.97 4.26 2.18
CA ARG A 77 13.55 5.11 1.06
C ARG A 77 14.29 6.44 1.02
N ALA A 78 14.41 7.12 2.17
CA ALA A 78 15.00 8.45 2.27
C ALA A 78 16.53 8.44 2.07
N ALA A 79 17.22 7.44 2.62
CA ALA A 79 18.67 7.32 2.55
C ALA A 79 19.08 5.84 2.41
N PRO A 80 18.83 5.20 1.26
CA PRO A 80 19.18 3.80 1.06
C PRO A 80 20.68 3.60 1.23
N LYS A 81 21.08 2.61 2.05
CA LYS A 81 22.49 2.25 2.29
C LYS A 81 23.27 1.98 0.99
N ARG A 82 22.59 1.53 -0.07
CA ARG A 82 23.17 1.23 -1.38
C ARG A 82 22.32 1.85 -2.47
N LYS A 83 22.94 2.71 -3.29
CA LYS A 83 22.34 3.14 -4.56
C LYS A 83 22.32 1.95 -5.50
N ALA A 84 21.13 1.66 -5.99
CA ALA A 84 20.88 0.44 -6.69
C ALA A 84 21.34 0.65 -8.15
N LYS A 85 22.34 -0.11 -8.63
CA LYS A 85 22.92 0.07 -9.99
C LYS A 85 21.93 -0.35 -11.09
N PRO A 86 21.87 0.31 -12.25
CA PRO A 86 21.11 -0.17 -13.39
C PRO A 86 21.65 -1.54 -13.83
N LYS A 87 20.76 -2.44 -14.24
CA LYS A 87 21.13 -3.76 -14.75
C LYS A 87 21.12 -3.68 -16.28
N THR A 88 22.01 -4.41 -16.93
CA THR A 88 22.09 -4.46 -18.39
C THR A 88 21.74 -5.85 -18.91
N CYS A 89 21.23 -5.90 -20.13
CA CYS A 89 20.98 -7.14 -20.86
C CYS A 89 22.29 -7.89 -21.07
N LYS A 90 22.29 -9.21 -20.83
CA LYS A 90 23.45 -10.08 -21.02
C LYS A 90 23.94 -10.18 -22.48
N HIS A 91 23.10 -9.89 -23.46
CA HIS A 91 23.42 -10.07 -24.88
C HIS A 91 23.73 -8.75 -25.60
N CYS A 92 22.94 -7.71 -25.39
CA CYS A 92 23.07 -6.43 -26.11
C CYS A 92 23.48 -5.24 -25.23
N GLY A 93 23.56 -5.41 -23.91
CA GLY A 93 23.98 -4.34 -23.00
C GLY A 93 22.95 -3.25 -22.70
N VAL A 94 21.76 -3.26 -23.32
CA VAL A 94 20.71 -2.27 -23.03
C VAL A 94 20.28 -2.30 -21.55
N GLN A 95 19.90 -1.16 -20.98
CA GLN A 95 19.45 -1.10 -19.60
C GLN A 95 18.10 -1.81 -19.43
N ILE A 96 18.00 -2.68 -18.42
CA ILE A 96 16.81 -3.49 -18.13
C ILE A 96 16.42 -3.40 -16.65
N PRO A 97 15.15 -3.68 -16.31
CA PRO A 97 14.70 -3.75 -14.92
C PRO A 97 15.46 -4.82 -14.13
N ARG A 98 15.66 -4.61 -12.82
CA ARG A 98 16.48 -5.48 -11.95
C ARG A 98 16.08 -6.96 -11.96
N GLY A 99 14.80 -7.25 -12.23
CA GLY A 99 14.25 -8.61 -12.28
C GLY A 99 14.55 -9.40 -13.56
N ARG A 100 15.02 -8.74 -14.64
CA ARG A 100 15.30 -9.41 -15.93
C ARG A 100 16.79 -9.63 -16.12
N SER A 101 17.17 -10.65 -16.89
CA SER A 101 18.55 -10.91 -17.33
C SER A 101 18.79 -10.52 -18.78
N VAL A 102 17.73 -10.43 -19.57
CA VAL A 102 17.74 -10.21 -21.01
C VAL A 102 16.66 -9.17 -21.35
N CYS A 103 16.87 -8.37 -22.39
CA CYS A 103 15.86 -7.44 -22.91
C CYS A 103 14.79 -8.19 -23.73
N ASP A 104 13.73 -7.48 -24.11
CA ASP A 104 12.61 -8.10 -24.83
C ASP A 104 13.04 -8.60 -26.23
N ASP A 105 13.94 -7.89 -26.91
CA ASP A 105 14.46 -8.28 -28.24
C ASP A 105 15.39 -9.51 -28.18
N CYS A 106 16.20 -9.62 -27.13
CA CYS A 106 17.14 -10.73 -26.98
C CYS A 106 16.52 -11.94 -26.27
N ASN A 107 15.29 -11.84 -25.78
CA ASN A 107 14.61 -12.93 -25.09
C ASN A 107 13.86 -13.79 -26.12
N PRO A 108 14.36 -14.99 -26.47
CA PRO A 108 13.71 -15.85 -27.47
C PRO A 108 12.32 -16.33 -27.05
N SER A 109 12.01 -16.28 -25.75
CA SER A 109 10.69 -16.63 -25.23
C SER A 109 9.72 -15.44 -25.19
N TYR A 110 10.17 -14.23 -25.55
CA TYR A 110 9.29 -13.08 -25.65
C TYR A 110 8.42 -13.22 -26.90
N VAL A 111 7.12 -13.39 -26.68
CA VAL A 111 6.13 -13.46 -27.76
C VAL A 111 5.29 -12.19 -27.72
N ASP A 112 5.32 -11.43 -28.81
CA ASP A 112 4.39 -10.32 -29.02
C ASP A 112 3.02 -10.89 -29.43
N TRP A 113 2.16 -11.08 -28.43
CA TRP A 113 0.82 -11.62 -28.62
C TRP A 113 -0.08 -10.72 -29.46
N THR A 114 0.23 -9.44 -29.63
CA THR A 114 -0.58 -8.53 -30.45
C THR A 114 -0.46 -8.84 -31.94
N LYS A 115 0.70 -9.35 -32.36
CA LYS A 115 1.02 -9.67 -33.77
C LYS A 115 0.66 -11.11 -34.15
N ARG A 116 0.41 -11.98 -33.16
CA ARG A 116 -0.03 -13.35 -33.40
C ARG A 116 -1.43 -13.38 -33.98
N THR A 117 -1.69 -14.33 -34.85
CA THR A 117 -3.03 -14.59 -35.38
C THR A 117 -3.84 -15.44 -34.40
N ILE A 118 -5.17 -15.38 -34.47
CA ILE A 118 -6.02 -16.22 -33.62
C ILE A 118 -5.80 -17.72 -33.88
N GLY A 119 -5.51 -18.10 -35.12
CA GLY A 119 -5.17 -19.47 -35.52
C GLY A 119 -3.86 -19.97 -34.91
N ASP A 120 -2.83 -19.12 -34.83
CA ASP A 120 -1.58 -19.45 -34.13
C ASP A 120 -1.83 -19.76 -32.64
N ILE A 121 -2.65 -18.93 -31.99
CA ILE A 121 -2.98 -19.11 -30.57
C ILE A 121 -3.81 -20.38 -30.38
N ARG A 122 -4.77 -20.67 -31.27
CA ARG A 122 -5.54 -21.93 -31.25
C ARG A 122 -4.66 -23.17 -31.31
N LYS A 123 -3.57 -23.14 -32.09
CA LYS A 123 -2.62 -24.25 -32.18
C LYS A 123 -1.82 -24.46 -30.89
N ILE A 124 -1.51 -23.38 -30.16
CA ILE A 124 -0.69 -23.42 -28.94
C ILE A 124 -1.54 -23.72 -27.71
N THR A 125 -2.71 -23.07 -27.58
CA THR A 125 -3.57 -23.10 -26.39
C THR A 125 -5.07 -23.10 -26.75
N PRO A 126 -5.61 -24.19 -27.33
CA PRO A 126 -6.97 -24.22 -27.89
C PRO A 126 -8.07 -23.87 -26.88
N TYR A 127 -7.91 -24.26 -25.62
CA TYR A 127 -8.90 -24.00 -24.57
C TYR A 127 -8.86 -22.58 -23.98
N GLN A 128 -7.77 -21.85 -24.18
CA GLN A 128 -7.53 -20.55 -23.52
C GLN A 128 -7.59 -19.35 -24.48
N VAL A 129 -7.73 -19.58 -25.79
CA VAL A 129 -7.70 -18.54 -26.82
C VAL A 129 -8.59 -17.35 -26.48
N ASN A 130 -9.86 -17.61 -26.17
CA ASN A 130 -10.83 -16.56 -25.88
C ASN A 130 -10.49 -15.80 -24.58
N ALA A 131 -9.97 -16.50 -23.57
CA ALA A 131 -9.55 -15.87 -22.32
C ALA A 131 -8.37 -14.91 -22.57
N MET A 132 -7.36 -15.37 -23.32
CA MET A 132 -6.19 -14.57 -23.68
C MET A 132 -6.56 -13.32 -24.48
N ILE A 133 -7.45 -13.44 -25.47
CA ILE A 133 -7.92 -12.31 -26.26
C ILE A 133 -8.67 -11.31 -25.39
N ARG A 134 -9.59 -11.76 -24.52
CA ARG A 134 -10.36 -10.89 -23.61
C ARG A 134 -9.47 -10.21 -22.57
N ASP A 135 -8.45 -10.88 -22.05
CA ASP A 135 -7.45 -10.26 -21.18
C ASP A 135 -6.71 -9.14 -21.90
N GLY A 136 -6.31 -9.37 -23.15
CA GLY A 136 -5.73 -8.36 -24.03
C GLY A 136 -6.65 -7.16 -24.25
N ALA A 137 -7.93 -7.41 -24.58
CA ALA A 137 -8.93 -6.37 -24.78
C ALA A 137 -9.08 -5.47 -23.55
N ARG A 138 -9.13 -6.06 -22.35
CA ARG A 138 -9.19 -5.30 -21.08
C ARG A 138 -8.00 -4.39 -20.88
N GLN A 139 -6.80 -4.79 -21.31
CA GLN A 139 -5.60 -3.95 -21.24
C GLN A 139 -5.61 -2.85 -22.29
N VAL A 140 -6.01 -3.17 -23.53
CA VAL A 140 -6.12 -2.17 -24.61
C VAL A 140 -7.14 -1.10 -24.24
N PHE A 141 -8.33 -1.49 -23.77
CA PHE A 141 -9.35 -0.55 -23.32
C PHE A 141 -8.93 0.26 -22.09
N LYS A 142 -8.10 -0.30 -21.20
CA LYS A 142 -7.55 0.47 -20.07
C LYS A 142 -6.59 1.58 -20.55
N ARG A 143 -5.89 1.32 -21.65
CA ARG A 143 -4.91 2.25 -22.24
C ARG A 143 -5.58 3.21 -23.21
N SER A 144 -6.74 2.87 -23.77
CA SER A 144 -7.56 3.81 -24.51
C SER A 144 -8.09 4.86 -23.53
N GLU A 145 -8.19 6.11 -23.98
CA GLU A 145 -8.75 7.21 -23.20
C GLU A 145 -10.28 7.10 -23.08
N GLN A 146 -10.85 5.94 -23.41
CA GLN A 146 -12.29 5.71 -23.39
C GLN A 146 -12.80 5.56 -21.94
N PRO A 147 -13.98 6.12 -21.63
CA PRO A 147 -14.51 6.06 -20.28
C PRO A 147 -14.95 4.64 -19.93
N ARG A 148 -14.67 4.23 -18.70
CA ARG A 148 -15.10 2.94 -18.14
C ARG A 148 -16.52 3.02 -17.60
N ILE A 149 -17.45 3.38 -18.47
CA ILE A 149 -18.89 3.50 -18.18
C ILE A 149 -19.65 2.71 -19.24
N CYS A 150 -20.80 2.14 -18.86
CA CYS A 150 -21.65 1.44 -19.79
C CYS A 150 -22.07 2.39 -20.91
N ARG A 151 -21.76 2.04 -22.16
CA ARG A 151 -22.07 2.86 -23.33
C ARG A 151 -23.58 3.05 -23.53
N ASN A 152 -24.39 2.06 -23.15
CA ASN A 152 -25.83 2.09 -23.29
C ASN A 152 -26.53 2.88 -22.16
N CYS A 153 -26.31 2.50 -20.90
CA CYS A 153 -27.09 3.02 -19.77
C CYS A 153 -26.31 3.96 -18.81
N GLY A 154 -25.03 4.19 -19.05
CA GLY A 154 -24.19 5.08 -18.23
C GLY A 154 -23.72 4.51 -16.89
N TYR A 155 -24.04 3.25 -16.54
CA TYR A 155 -23.58 2.62 -15.30
C TYR A 155 -22.04 2.60 -15.20
N SER A 156 -21.49 3.08 -14.09
CA SER A 156 -20.05 3.37 -13.94
C SER A 156 -19.33 2.55 -12.88
N LYS A 157 -20.04 1.73 -12.08
CA LYS A 157 -19.42 1.02 -10.94
C LYS A 157 -18.73 -0.28 -11.38
N HIS A 158 -19.34 -1.03 -12.28
CA HIS A 158 -18.82 -2.31 -12.78
C HIS A 158 -19.21 -2.48 -14.24
N VAL A 159 -18.20 -2.51 -15.10
CA VAL A 159 -18.35 -2.68 -16.55
C VAL A 159 -17.45 -3.80 -17.04
N GLU A 160 -17.93 -4.50 -18.04
CA GLU A 160 -17.26 -5.54 -18.80
C GLU A 160 -16.85 -4.96 -20.16
N ILE A 161 -15.70 -5.41 -20.67
CA ILE A 161 -15.22 -5.00 -21.99
C ILE A 161 -15.64 -6.05 -22.99
N CYS A 162 -16.49 -5.66 -23.91
CA CYS A 162 -17.15 -6.49 -24.89
C CYS A 162 -16.60 -6.17 -26.28
N HIS A 163 -16.60 -7.16 -27.17
CA HIS A 163 -16.25 -6.96 -28.57
C HIS A 163 -17.53 -6.65 -29.36
N ILE A 164 -17.56 -5.54 -30.11
CA ILE A 164 -18.70 -5.17 -30.96
C ILE A 164 -18.89 -6.23 -32.05
N ARG A 165 -17.80 -6.57 -32.74
CA ARG A 165 -17.70 -7.74 -33.60
C ARG A 165 -17.10 -8.89 -32.79
N GLY A 166 -17.89 -9.94 -32.56
CA GLY A 166 -17.49 -11.08 -31.73
C GLY A 166 -16.27 -11.84 -32.26
N ILE A 167 -15.47 -12.39 -31.34
CA ILE A 167 -14.19 -13.10 -31.63
C ILE A 167 -14.39 -14.25 -32.65
N SER A 168 -15.50 -14.97 -32.58
CA SER A 168 -15.83 -16.10 -33.47
C SER A 168 -16.04 -15.70 -34.92
N THR A 169 -16.26 -14.42 -35.22
CA THR A 169 -16.53 -13.92 -36.58
C THR A 169 -15.26 -13.58 -37.36
N PHE A 170 -14.08 -13.70 -36.73
CA PHE A 170 -12.79 -13.40 -37.36
C PHE A 170 -12.17 -14.68 -37.93
N PRO A 171 -11.57 -14.63 -39.13
CA PRO A 171 -10.83 -15.77 -39.69
C PRO A 171 -9.52 -16.03 -38.92
N ASP A 172 -9.00 -17.25 -39.04
CA ASP A 172 -7.86 -17.74 -38.25
C ASP A 172 -6.55 -17.00 -38.52
N ASP A 173 -6.41 -16.33 -39.66
CA ASP A 173 -5.28 -15.49 -40.03
C ASP A 173 -5.36 -14.06 -39.45
N THR A 174 -6.44 -13.71 -38.76
CA THR A 174 -6.62 -12.37 -38.17
C THR A 174 -5.65 -12.15 -37.00
N PRO A 175 -4.85 -11.07 -37.01
CA PRO A 175 -4.03 -10.68 -35.86
C PRO A 175 -4.87 -10.28 -34.64
N VAL A 176 -4.41 -10.62 -33.44
CA VAL A 176 -5.08 -10.22 -32.18
C VAL A 176 -5.20 -8.70 -32.05
N SER A 177 -4.25 -7.93 -32.57
CA SER A 177 -4.31 -6.46 -32.59
C SER A 177 -5.55 -5.93 -33.31
N VAL A 178 -6.00 -6.60 -34.38
CA VAL A 178 -7.20 -6.22 -35.14
C VAL A 178 -8.46 -6.56 -34.34
N ILE A 179 -8.48 -7.74 -33.70
CA ILE A 179 -9.62 -8.17 -32.88
C ILE A 179 -9.81 -7.25 -31.67
N ASN A 180 -8.70 -6.86 -31.03
CA ASN A 180 -8.67 -6.02 -29.84
C ASN A 180 -8.51 -4.52 -30.14
N ASP A 181 -8.76 -4.09 -31.37
CA ASP A 181 -8.71 -2.66 -31.71
C ASP A 181 -9.70 -1.87 -30.84
N PRO A 182 -9.32 -0.70 -30.28
CA PRO A 182 -10.23 0.12 -29.47
C PRO A 182 -11.57 0.47 -30.15
N SER A 183 -11.65 0.48 -31.48
CA SER A 183 -12.90 0.70 -32.21
C SER A 183 -13.83 -0.51 -32.18
N ASN A 184 -13.30 -1.71 -31.91
CA ASN A 184 -14.06 -2.95 -31.76
C ASN A 184 -14.42 -3.25 -30.29
N LEU A 185 -14.02 -2.40 -29.34
CA LEU A 185 -14.26 -2.62 -27.92
C LEU A 185 -15.27 -1.62 -27.36
N VAL A 186 -16.14 -2.11 -26.49
CA VAL A 186 -17.12 -1.29 -25.78
C VAL A 186 -17.22 -1.70 -24.32
N ALA A 187 -17.37 -0.72 -23.43
CA ALA A 187 -17.68 -0.99 -22.03
C ALA A 187 -19.18 -1.09 -21.82
N LEU A 188 -19.66 -2.19 -21.25
CA LEU A 188 -21.08 -2.43 -20.93
C LEU A 188 -21.22 -2.90 -19.49
N CYS A 189 -22.33 -2.60 -18.82
CA CYS A 189 -22.66 -3.27 -17.55
C CYS A 189 -23.09 -4.72 -17.82
N PRO A 190 -23.10 -5.60 -16.80
CA PRO A 190 -23.46 -7.01 -17.01
C PRO A 190 -24.80 -7.23 -17.70
N ASN A 191 -25.81 -6.42 -17.40
CA ASN A 191 -27.13 -6.53 -18.03
C ASN A 191 -27.10 -6.15 -19.52
N CYS A 192 -26.53 -4.97 -19.84
CA CYS A 192 -26.46 -4.53 -21.24
C CYS A 192 -25.51 -5.40 -22.07
N HIS A 193 -24.46 -5.97 -21.46
CA HIS A 193 -23.60 -6.95 -22.11
C HIS A 193 -24.40 -8.20 -22.48
N TRP A 194 -25.19 -8.73 -21.54
CA TRP A 194 -26.05 -9.88 -21.80
C TRP A 194 -27.07 -9.58 -22.90
N GLU A 195 -27.75 -8.43 -22.87
CA GLU A 195 -28.71 -8.02 -23.91
C GLU A 195 -28.04 -7.90 -25.29
N PHE A 196 -26.82 -7.36 -25.35
CA PHE A 196 -26.06 -7.24 -26.59
C PHE A 196 -25.69 -8.60 -27.18
N ASP A 197 -25.14 -9.50 -26.36
CA ASP A 197 -24.77 -10.85 -26.79
C ASP A 197 -25.97 -11.69 -27.29
N HIS A 198 -27.19 -11.38 -26.83
CA HIS A 198 -28.43 -12.05 -27.22
C HIS A 198 -29.22 -11.31 -28.31
N GLY A 199 -28.65 -10.23 -28.89
CA GLY A 199 -29.29 -9.47 -29.97
C GLY A 199 -30.51 -8.65 -29.53
N LEU A 200 -30.67 -8.41 -28.23
CA LEU A 200 -31.73 -7.56 -27.66
C LEU A 200 -31.33 -6.08 -27.61
N LEU A 201 -30.03 -5.80 -27.74
CA LEU A 201 -29.46 -4.45 -27.77
C LEU A 201 -28.62 -4.27 -29.04
N THR A 202 -28.80 -3.14 -29.72
CA THR A 202 -27.95 -2.71 -30.85
C THR A 202 -27.17 -1.46 -30.45
N LEU A 203 -25.87 -1.41 -30.75
CA LEU A 203 -24.92 -0.36 -30.36
C LEU A 203 -24.33 0.36 -31.57
#